data_AF-A0A6L8GIU9-F1
#
_entry.id   AF-A0A6L8GIU9-F1
#
_cell.length_a   1.000
_cell.length_b   1.000
_cell.length_c   1.000
_cell.angle_alpha   90.00
_cell.angle_beta   90.00
_cell.angle_gamma   90.00
#
_symmetry.space_group_name_H-M   'P 1'
#
loop_
_entity.id
_entity.type
_entity.pdbx_description
1 polymer ?
#
loop_
_entity_poly.entity_id
_entity_poly.type
_entity_poly.pdbx_seq_one_letter_code
_entity_poly.pdbx_strand_id
1 'polypeptide(L)'
;MLQSVRLGMLLAAGAWLLAGSVEASGSIGTGAGKVSPRAAYSQGKALTFNEMVCDDCPLQKSDLDRERAASLTASLEAVYEGGQAAAGDAEAVRALCGGGATADDEECALRMELVHYFLSRRYKL
;
A
#
# COMPACT_ATOMS: atom_id res chain seq x y z
N MET A 1 41.75 -34.03 -42.40
CA MET A 1 40.94 -34.55 -43.52
C MET A 1 39.53 -34.80 -43.01
N LEU A 2 38.56 -34.20 -43.71
CA LEU A 2 37.12 -34.52 -43.86
C LEU A 2 36.32 -35.03 -42.64
N GLN A 3 35.35 -34.23 -42.16
CA GLN A 3 33.93 -34.22 -42.60
C GLN A 3 33.21 -35.52 -42.25
N SER A 4 32.28 -35.50 -41.30
CA SER A 4 30.81 -35.46 -41.55
C SER A 4 30.17 -36.10 -40.30
N VAL A 5 28.99 -35.78 -39.78
CA VAL A 5 27.83 -35.01 -40.22
C VAL A 5 26.99 -34.73 -38.96
N ARG A 6 26.25 -33.63 -39.03
CA ARG A 6 25.42 -33.00 -37.99
C ARG A 6 24.17 -33.80 -37.63
N LEU A 7 23.74 -33.69 -36.37
CA LEU A 7 22.35 -33.51 -35.91
C LEU A 7 22.48 -33.04 -34.44
N GLY A 8 22.16 -31.81 -34.02
CA GLY A 8 20.90 -31.08 -34.23
C GLY A 8 19.83 -31.76 -33.38
N MET A 9 19.28 -31.21 -32.30
CA MET A 9 18.96 -29.83 -32.00
C MET A 9 18.68 -29.71 -30.50
N LEU A 10 19.18 -28.64 -29.89
CA LEU A 10 19.06 -28.28 -28.48
C LEU A 10 17.60 -28.07 -28.04
N LEU A 11 17.38 -28.37 -26.77
CA LEU A 11 16.15 -28.18 -26.01
C LEU A 11 15.53 -26.79 -26.26
N ALA A 12 14.41 -26.76 -26.99
CA ALA A 12 13.47 -25.67 -26.90
C ALA A 12 12.59 -25.92 -25.67
N ALA A 13 13.08 -25.51 -24.50
CA ALA A 13 12.24 -25.27 -23.33
C ALA A 13 11.29 -24.12 -23.69
N GLY A 14 10.17 -24.46 -24.31
CA GLY A 14 9.08 -23.55 -24.60
C GLY A 14 8.49 -23.04 -23.29
N ALA A 15 9.01 -21.90 -22.84
CA ALA A 15 8.34 -21.03 -21.89
C ALA A 15 7.04 -20.53 -22.52
N TRP A 16 5.99 -21.34 -22.44
CA TRP A 16 4.63 -20.83 -22.51
C TRP A 16 4.18 -20.56 -21.09
N LEU A 17 4.55 -19.35 -20.71
CA LEU A 17 3.90 -18.49 -19.73
C LEU A 17 2.60 -19.11 -19.25
N LEU A 18 2.68 -19.61 -18.02
CA LEU A 18 1.59 -19.61 -17.06
C LEU A 18 0.69 -18.42 -17.37
N ALA A 19 -0.42 -18.68 -18.04
CA ALA A 19 -1.65 -17.94 -17.79
C ALA A 19 -2.04 -18.29 -16.35
N GLY A 20 -1.23 -17.82 -15.40
CA GLY A 20 -1.70 -17.54 -14.07
C GLY A 20 -2.77 -16.50 -14.33
N SER A 21 -4.02 -16.95 -14.32
CA SER A 21 -5.11 -16.14 -13.86
C SER A 21 -4.63 -15.57 -12.54
N VAL A 22 -4.04 -14.38 -12.61
CA VAL A 22 -3.87 -13.50 -11.47
C VAL A 22 -5.29 -13.10 -11.10
N GLU A 23 -6.01 -14.05 -10.48
CA GLU A 23 -7.05 -13.75 -9.53
C GLU A 23 -6.36 -13.12 -8.32
N ALA A 24 -5.74 -11.96 -8.54
CA ALA A 24 -5.46 -11.00 -7.49
C ALA A 24 -6.81 -10.37 -7.10
N SER A 25 -7.75 -11.20 -6.66
CA SER A 25 -8.75 -10.80 -5.68
C SER A 25 -8.04 -10.72 -4.33
N GLY A 26 -7.01 -9.86 -4.31
CA GLY A 26 -6.18 -9.54 -3.17
C GLY A 26 -6.98 -8.64 -2.28
N SER A 27 -7.85 -9.24 -1.51
CA SER A 27 -8.68 -8.52 -0.58
C SER A 27 -7.83 -8.05 0.61
N ILE A 28 -8.02 -6.82 1.06
CA ILE A 28 -7.26 -6.20 2.17
C ILE A 28 -8.10 -6.27 3.44
N GLY A 29 -7.46 -6.57 4.58
CA GLY A 29 -8.06 -6.64 5.91
C GLY A 29 -8.09 -8.04 6.55
N THR A 30 -7.98 -8.07 7.88
CA THR A 30 -8.08 -9.26 8.75
C THR A 30 -9.52 -9.44 9.27
N GLY A 31 -10.49 -9.81 8.41
CA GLY A 31 -11.87 -10.03 8.85
C GLY A 31 -12.86 -10.45 7.76
N ALA A 32 -14.10 -10.75 8.16
CA ALA A 32 -15.17 -11.33 7.32
C ALA A 32 -15.75 -10.41 6.22
N GLY A 33 -15.10 -9.28 5.91
CA GLY A 33 -15.56 -8.25 4.97
C GLY A 33 -14.42 -7.69 4.13
N LYS A 34 -13.62 -8.57 3.53
CA LYS A 34 -12.38 -8.22 2.86
C LYS A 34 -12.61 -7.17 1.75
N VAL A 35 -11.94 -6.02 1.83
CA VAL A 35 -12.13 -4.89 0.90
C VAL A 35 -11.40 -5.16 -0.40
N SER A 36 -12.07 -4.99 -1.55
CA SER A 36 -11.40 -5.17 -2.85
C SER A 36 -10.28 -4.14 -3.05
N PRO A 37 -9.19 -4.46 -3.78
CA PRO A 37 -8.11 -3.51 -4.08
C PRO A 37 -8.58 -2.13 -4.56
N ARG A 38 -9.62 -2.13 -5.41
CA ARG A 38 -10.18 -0.89 -5.97
C ARG A 38 -10.91 -0.08 -4.90
N ALA A 39 -11.71 -0.74 -4.07
CA ALA A 39 -12.39 -0.09 -2.96
C ALA A 39 -11.38 0.42 -1.93
N ALA A 40 -10.35 -0.37 -1.60
CA ALA A 40 -9.30 0.01 -0.67
C ALA A 40 -8.56 1.26 -1.14
N TYR A 41 -8.17 1.30 -2.42
CA TYR A 41 -7.56 2.48 -3.02
C TYR A 41 -8.46 3.72 -2.94
N SER A 42 -9.76 3.57 -3.27
CA SER A 42 -10.70 4.69 -3.28
C SER A 42 -10.98 5.21 -1.86
N GLN A 43 -11.14 4.32 -0.89
CA GLN A 43 -11.39 4.68 0.50
C GLN A 43 -10.15 5.29 1.13
N GLY A 44 -8.97 4.68 0.92
CA GLY A 44 -7.69 5.23 1.34
C GLY A 44 -7.45 6.63 0.79
N LYS A 45 -7.70 6.85 -0.50
CA LYS A 45 -7.64 8.18 -1.11
C LYS A 45 -8.56 9.18 -0.42
N ALA A 46 -9.81 8.79 -0.17
CA ALA A 46 -10.78 9.67 0.48
C ALA A 46 -10.33 10.04 1.89
N LEU A 47 -9.89 9.06 2.69
CA LEU A 47 -9.35 9.29 4.02
C LEU A 47 -8.14 10.23 4.00
N THR A 48 -7.19 10.01 3.07
CA THR A 48 -6.02 10.89 2.95
C THR A 48 -6.43 12.33 2.69
N PHE A 49 -7.35 12.60 1.76
CA PHE A 49 -7.68 13.98 1.39
C PHE A 49 -8.80 14.62 2.22
N ASN A 50 -9.53 13.86 3.03
CA ASN A 50 -10.56 14.39 3.91
C ASN A 50 -10.04 14.62 5.33
N GLU A 51 -9.15 13.75 5.81
CA GLU A 51 -8.74 13.75 7.23
C GLU A 51 -7.29 14.24 7.43
N MET A 52 -6.42 14.06 6.43
CA MET A 52 -4.99 14.29 6.58
C MET A 52 -4.47 15.43 5.71
N VAL A 53 -5.02 15.58 4.50
CA VAL A 53 -4.51 16.45 3.43
C VAL A 53 -5.62 17.32 2.86
N CYS A 54 -5.83 18.49 3.45
CA CYS A 54 -6.83 19.48 3.10
C CYS A 54 -6.39 20.86 3.62
N ASP A 55 -7.09 21.93 3.25
CA ASP A 55 -6.68 23.30 3.58
C ASP A 55 -6.58 23.54 5.10
N ASP A 56 -7.45 22.88 5.89
CA ASP A 56 -7.50 22.94 7.35
C ASP A 56 -6.93 21.67 8.04
N CYS A 57 -6.25 20.81 7.29
CA CYS A 57 -5.71 19.55 7.80
C CYS A 57 -4.24 19.69 8.25
N PRO A 58 -3.70 18.68 8.97
CA PRO A 58 -2.30 18.66 9.41
C PRO A 58 -1.27 18.72 8.27
N LEU A 59 -1.66 18.33 7.05
CA LEU A 59 -0.82 18.38 5.86
C LEU A 59 -1.48 19.22 4.77
N GLN A 60 -0.68 20.09 4.15
CA GLN A 60 -1.09 20.80 2.95
C GLN A 60 -0.92 19.91 1.71
N LYS A 61 -1.77 20.11 0.71
CA LYS A 61 -1.73 19.31 -0.53
C LYS A 61 -0.41 19.45 -1.29
N SER A 62 0.25 20.60 -1.19
CA SER A 62 1.58 20.84 -1.77
C SER A 62 2.66 19.95 -1.16
N ASP A 63 2.47 19.51 0.09
CA ASP A 63 3.50 18.87 0.89
C ASP A 63 3.45 17.35 0.78
N LEU A 64 2.40 16.80 0.18
CA LEU A 64 2.25 15.36 -0.06
C LEU A 64 3.01 14.94 -1.34
N ASP A 65 4.33 14.96 -1.27
CA ASP A 65 5.22 14.37 -2.27
C ASP A 65 5.57 12.89 -1.93
N ARG A 66 6.48 12.30 -2.70
CA ARG A 66 6.88 10.90 -2.53
C ARG A 66 7.66 10.67 -1.23
N GLU A 67 8.51 11.60 -0.83
CA GLU A 67 9.31 11.46 0.39
C GLU A 67 8.42 11.60 1.62
N ARG A 68 7.50 12.57 1.58
CA ARG A 68 6.48 12.74 2.63
C ARG A 68 5.57 11.53 2.72
N ALA A 69 5.11 10.98 1.59
CA ALA A 69 4.33 9.75 1.56
C ALA A 69 5.10 8.57 2.17
N ALA A 70 6.40 8.44 1.89
CA ALA A 70 7.24 7.39 2.46
C ALA A 70 7.36 7.50 3.99
N SER A 71 7.61 8.72 4.51
CA SER A 71 7.62 8.99 5.95
C SER A 71 6.29 8.60 6.59
N LEU A 72 5.19 9.01 5.97
CA LEU A 72 3.86 8.76 6.50
C LEU A 72 3.51 7.27 6.51
N THR A 73 3.84 6.54 5.44
CA THR A 73 3.68 5.07 5.39
C THR A 73 4.46 4.38 6.51
N ALA A 74 5.71 4.76 6.74
CA ALA A 74 6.52 4.21 7.83
C ALA A 74 5.94 4.53 9.22
N SER A 75 5.41 5.74 9.40
CA SER A 75 4.72 6.13 10.64
C SER A 75 3.43 5.33 10.88
N LEU A 76 2.66 5.02 9.83
CA LEU A 76 1.46 4.18 9.94
C LEU A 76 1.82 2.74 10.31
N GLU A 77 2.86 2.17 9.70
CA GLU A 77 3.39 0.84 10.06
C GLU A 77 3.86 0.80 11.51
N ALA A 78 4.64 1.81 11.93
CA ALA A 78 5.12 1.90 13.31
C ALA A 78 3.98 1.93 14.33
N VAL A 79 2.90 2.68 14.07
CA VAL A 79 1.73 2.70 14.96
C VAL A 79 0.98 1.37 14.93
N TYR A 80 0.83 0.75 13.76
CA TYR A 80 0.20 -0.57 13.63
C TYR A 80 0.95 -1.66 14.41
N GLU A 81 2.28 -1.58 14.50
CA GLU A 81 3.14 -2.47 15.28
C GLU A 81 3.18 -2.15 16.79
N GLY A 82 2.37 -1.21 17.26
CA GLY A 82 2.30 -0.79 18.67
C GLY A 82 3.36 0.24 19.07
N GLY A 83 4.05 0.82 18.10
CA GLY A 83 4.98 1.93 18.25
C GLY A 83 4.33 3.31 18.16
N GLN A 84 5.11 4.30 17.75
CA GLN A 84 4.67 5.69 17.63
C GLN A 84 5.02 6.25 16.26
N ALA A 85 4.15 7.10 15.72
CA ALA A 85 4.41 7.86 14.51
C ALA A 85 5.60 8.82 14.71
N ALA A 86 6.33 9.11 13.64
CA ALA A 86 7.35 10.15 13.66
C ALA A 86 6.74 11.50 14.06
N ALA A 87 7.53 12.36 14.72
CA ALA A 87 7.03 13.64 15.24
C ALA A 87 6.36 14.51 14.17
N GLY A 88 6.87 14.48 12.94
CA GLY A 88 6.27 15.20 11.81
C GLY A 88 4.97 14.60 11.28
N ASP A 89 4.65 13.34 11.62
CA ASP A 89 3.47 12.59 11.15
C ASP A 89 2.42 12.37 12.24
N ALA A 90 2.78 12.61 13.51
CA ALA A 90 1.94 12.29 14.67
C ALA A 90 0.55 12.93 14.61
N GLU A 91 0.46 14.17 14.14
CA GLU A 91 -0.82 14.88 14.02
C GLU A 91 -1.68 14.31 12.89
N ALA A 92 -1.09 13.99 11.74
CA ALA A 92 -1.79 13.38 10.61
C ALA A 92 -2.31 11.98 10.95
N VAL A 93 -1.51 11.16 11.65
CA VAL A 93 -1.94 9.82 12.11
C VAL A 93 -3.02 9.93 13.19
N ARG A 94 -2.94 10.92 14.09
CA ARG A 94 -3.98 11.17 15.09
C ARG A 94 -5.29 11.63 14.44
N ALA A 95 -5.23 12.51 13.43
CA ALA A 95 -6.40 12.98 12.69
C ALA A 95 -7.10 11.82 11.97
N LEU A 96 -6.32 10.94 11.34
CA LEU A 96 -6.84 9.73 10.68
C LEU A 96 -7.64 8.83 11.64
N CYS A 97 -7.25 8.77 12.91
CA CYS A 97 -7.93 7.97 13.95
C CYS A 97 -8.84 8.79 14.87
N GLY A 98 -9.30 9.99 14.45
CA GLY A 98 -10.35 10.71 15.18
C GLY A 98 -9.94 11.30 16.54
N GLY A 99 -8.66 11.62 16.75
CA GLY A 99 -8.22 12.41 17.92
C GLY A 99 -7.69 11.60 19.11
N GLY A 100 -7.74 10.27 19.08
CA GLY A 100 -7.24 9.40 20.15
C GLY A 100 -6.83 8.03 19.60
N ALA A 101 -5.66 7.96 18.96
CA ALA A 101 -5.18 6.75 18.30
C ALA A 101 -4.59 5.74 19.29
N THR A 102 -5.13 4.54 19.33
CA THR A 102 -4.41 3.32 19.72
C THR A 102 -4.68 2.25 18.66
N ALA A 103 -3.67 1.44 18.32
CA ALA A 103 -3.80 0.36 17.34
C ALA A 103 -4.85 -0.70 17.72
N ASP A 104 -5.29 -0.70 18.98
CA ASP A 104 -6.35 -1.57 19.51
C ASP A 104 -7.77 -1.17 19.05
N ASP A 105 -7.94 -0.01 18.41
CA ASP A 105 -9.19 0.39 17.78
C ASP A 105 -9.25 -0.19 16.35
N GLU A 106 -10.16 -1.14 16.14
CA GLU A 106 -10.38 -1.80 14.84
C GLU A 106 -10.69 -0.80 13.72
N GLU A 107 -11.36 0.32 14.02
CA GLU A 107 -11.65 1.36 13.04
C GLU A 107 -10.38 2.13 12.65
N CYS A 108 -9.56 2.50 13.63
CA CYS A 108 -8.26 3.14 13.39
C CYS A 108 -7.34 2.23 12.59
N ALA A 109 -7.26 0.94 12.95
CA ALA A 109 -6.46 -0.06 12.23
C ALA A 109 -6.88 -0.17 10.76
N LEU A 110 -8.18 -0.30 10.48
CA LEU A 110 -8.69 -0.37 9.10
C LEU A 110 -8.41 0.93 8.32
N ARG A 111 -8.61 2.10 8.93
CA ARG A 111 -8.32 3.40 8.29
C ARG A 111 -6.82 3.53 7.95
N MET A 112 -5.93 3.09 8.85
CA MET A 112 -4.48 3.06 8.60
C MET A 112 -4.13 2.13 7.44
N GLU A 113 -4.67 0.90 7.39
CA GLU A 113 -4.43 -0.02 6.27
C GLU A 113 -4.87 0.54 4.92
N LEU A 114 -6.04 1.20 4.87
CA LEU A 114 -6.58 1.81 3.66
C LEU A 114 -5.69 2.96 3.16
N VAL A 115 -5.26 3.85 4.06
CA VAL A 115 -4.36 4.96 3.73
C VAL A 115 -3.00 4.45 3.30
N HIS A 116 -2.42 3.50 4.04
CA HIS A 116 -1.17 2.84 3.68
C HIS A 116 -1.24 2.27 2.26
N TYR A 117 -2.29 1.51 1.94
CA TYR A 117 -2.47 0.93 0.63
C TYR A 117 -2.54 1.99 -0.48
N PHE A 118 -3.28 3.07 -0.26
CA PHE A 118 -3.37 4.18 -1.22
C PHE A 118 -2.00 4.84 -1.45
N LEU A 119 -1.27 5.20 -0.39
CA LEU A 119 0.02 5.88 -0.48
C LEU A 119 1.06 5.00 -1.19
N SER A 120 1.19 3.75 -0.76
CA SER A 120 2.12 2.79 -1.34
C SER A 120 1.87 2.61 -2.83
N ARG A 121 0.61 2.50 -3.25
CA ARG A 121 0.26 2.35 -4.67
C ARG A 121 0.40 3.63 -5.48
N ARG A 122 0.05 4.79 -4.92
CA ARG A 122 0.12 6.10 -5.62
C ARG A 122 1.56 6.57 -5.82
N TYR A 123 2.44 6.29 -4.86
CA TYR A 123 3.82 6.78 -4.85
C TYR A 123 4.87 5.69 -5.14
N LYS A 124 4.44 4.44 -5.36
CA LYS A 124 5.30 3.28 -5.66
C LYS A 124 6.37 3.11 -4.57
N LEU A 125 5.88 2.92 -3.35
CA LEU A 125 6.65 2.64 -2.14
C LEU A 125 6.70 1.15 -1.88
#